data_AF-A0A846NRC8-F1
#
_entry.id   AF-A0A846NRC8-F1
#
_cell.length_a   1.000
_cell.length_b   1.000
_cell.length_c   1.000
_cell.angle_alpha   90.00
_cell.angle_beta   90.00
_cell.angle_gamma   90.00
#
_symmetry.space_group_name_H-M   'P 1'
#
loop_
_entity.id
_entity.type
_entity.pdbx_description
1 polymer ?
#
loop_
_entity_poly.entity_id
_entity_poly.type
_entity_poly.pdbx_seq_one_letter_code
_entity_poly.pdbx_strand_id
1 'polypeptide(L)'
;MYFLGKELFNKKVGLLAAAFLAFVPGILYRVSAGFIEKEPVGGMFMLLTFLFFVKAFKVGEVDREISWRHILLHPFSILHKTSLSEERLKAMKSVLYGTLSGIFLFLMSLSWGGTKIVLIVIPLFVLVSLLLNRYDLKFLLSYVSFFVSFSLLIVLVAYSILSVAPVILTEVEMIVNYVALFAFLIRFGIERFSVIDKKYVPYAIPALFVIGLFIFGVASYVNIELGEWTADIIARTSQPISYGVIASTVAESQTAGGFMRDSLT
;
A
#
# COMPACT_ATOMS: atom_id res chain seq x y z
N MET A 1 -17.48 4.36 1.09
CA MET A 1 -17.71 3.08 1.78
C MET A 1 -18.58 2.09 0.99
N TYR A 2 -19.80 2.46 0.55
CA TYR A 2 -20.71 1.57 -0.19
C TYR A 2 -20.02 0.79 -1.31
N PHE A 3 -19.34 1.50 -2.22
CA PHE A 3 -18.68 0.87 -3.36
C PHE A 3 -17.56 -0.07 -2.95
N LEU A 4 -16.81 0.24 -1.88
CA LEU A 4 -15.72 -0.60 -1.39
C LEU A 4 -16.29 -1.93 -0.82
N GLY A 5 -17.32 -1.85 0.03
CA GLY A 5 -17.98 -3.04 0.56
C GLY A 5 -18.67 -3.89 -0.52
N LYS A 6 -19.28 -3.23 -1.52
CA LYS A 6 -19.86 -3.90 -2.68
C LYS A 6 -18.79 -4.64 -3.50
N GLU A 7 -17.65 -4.01 -3.74
CA GLU A 7 -16.57 -4.56 -4.55
C GLU A 7 -15.93 -5.77 -3.86
N LEU A 8 -15.74 -5.72 -2.54
CA LEU A 8 -15.16 -6.82 -1.78
C LEU A 8 -16.10 -8.02 -1.70
N PHE A 9 -17.39 -7.79 -1.47
CA PHE A 9 -18.40 -8.84 -1.25
C PHE A 9 -19.60 -8.68 -2.19
N ASN A 10 -20.66 -8.03 -1.72
CA ASN A 10 -21.92 -7.90 -2.47
C ASN A 10 -22.66 -6.59 -2.13
N LYS A 11 -23.72 -6.29 -2.87
CA LYS A 11 -24.52 -5.07 -2.70
C LYS A 11 -25.06 -4.90 -1.27
N LYS A 12 -25.48 -5.98 -0.61
CA LYS A 12 -26.03 -5.95 0.76
C LYS A 12 -24.97 -5.53 1.78
N VAL A 13 -23.78 -6.12 1.68
CA VAL A 13 -22.62 -5.76 2.51
C VAL A 13 -22.22 -4.30 2.26
N GLY A 14 -22.24 -3.85 1.01
CA GLY A 14 -21.99 -2.44 0.68
C GLY A 14 -22.98 -1.48 1.36
N LEU A 15 -24.28 -1.76 1.30
CA LEU A 15 -25.30 -0.93 1.95
C LEU A 15 -25.10 -0.89 3.46
N LEU A 16 -24.89 -2.07 4.07
CA LEU A 16 -24.66 -2.20 5.50
C LEU A 16 -23.41 -1.43 5.93
N ALA A 17 -22.28 -1.57 5.22
CA ALA A 17 -21.05 -0.86 5.53
C ALA A 17 -21.20 0.67 5.42
N ALA A 18 -21.98 1.16 4.45
CA ALA A 18 -22.26 2.59 4.32
C ALA A 18 -23.14 3.11 5.47
N ALA A 19 -24.18 2.35 5.85
CA ALA A 19 -25.02 2.68 6.99
C ALA A 19 -24.22 2.71 8.28
N PHE A 20 -23.36 1.71 8.54
CA PHE A 20 -22.48 1.72 9.71
C PHE A 20 -21.58 2.95 9.73
N LEU A 21 -20.87 3.27 8.64
CA LEU A 21 -19.98 4.44 8.60
C LEU A 21 -20.72 5.75 8.92
N ALA A 22 -21.97 5.89 8.48
CA ALA A 22 -22.76 7.10 8.68
C ALA A 22 -23.14 7.35 10.15
N PHE A 23 -23.22 6.30 10.97
CA PHE A 23 -23.69 6.39 12.37
C PHE A 23 -22.62 6.04 13.41
N VAL A 24 -21.40 5.67 13.00
CA VAL A 24 -20.32 5.33 13.94
C VAL A 24 -19.89 6.58 14.73
N PRO A 25 -20.07 6.62 16.06
CA PRO A 25 -19.76 7.81 16.86
C PRO A 25 -18.30 8.26 16.73
N GLY A 26 -17.36 7.32 16.67
CA GLY A 26 -15.94 7.62 16.54
C GLY A 26 -15.57 8.43 15.30
N ILE A 27 -16.37 8.34 14.23
CA ILE A 27 -16.21 9.18 13.03
C ILE A 27 -16.98 10.49 13.21
N LEU A 28 -18.23 10.42 13.71
CA LEU A 28 -19.09 11.60 13.90
C LEU A 28 -18.41 12.70 14.73
N TYR A 29 -17.64 12.35 15.76
CA TYR A 29 -16.90 13.34 16.56
C TYR A 29 -15.84 14.13 15.78
N ARG A 30 -15.29 13.57 14.70
CA ARG A 30 -14.26 14.21 13.88
C ARG A 30 -14.77 14.78 12.55
N VAL A 31 -16.06 14.57 12.22
CA VAL A 31 -16.65 15.02 10.95
C VAL A 31 -17.96 15.81 11.13
N SER A 32 -18.28 16.23 12.35
CA SER A 32 -19.50 16.98 12.65
C SER A 32 -19.51 18.37 12.00
N ALA A 33 -20.70 18.87 11.69
CA ALA A 33 -20.86 20.23 11.18
C ALA A 33 -20.27 21.26 12.15
N GLY A 34 -19.50 22.21 11.63
CA GLY A 34 -18.78 23.21 12.43
C GLY A 34 -17.36 22.79 12.85
N PHE A 35 -16.97 21.52 12.62
CA PHE A 35 -15.63 21.02 12.91
C PHE A 35 -14.80 20.94 11.61
N ILE A 36 -14.06 22.00 11.31
CA ILE A 36 -13.27 22.14 10.07
C ILE A 36 -11.86 21.61 10.32
N GLU A 37 -11.74 20.29 10.26
CA GLU A 37 -10.45 19.59 10.37
C GLU A 37 -10.08 18.89 9.05
N LYS A 38 -8.86 18.35 8.99
CA LYS A 38 -8.30 17.68 7.80
C LYS A 38 -8.75 16.21 7.63
N GLU A 39 -9.19 15.58 8.71
CA GLU A 39 -9.58 14.18 8.77
C GLU A 39 -10.77 13.80 7.86
N PRO A 40 -11.87 14.58 7.73
CA PRO A 40 -12.97 14.23 6.85
C PRO A 40 -12.53 14.09 5.39
N VAL A 41 -11.72 15.03 4.91
CA VAL A 41 -11.19 15.04 3.54
C VAL A 41 -10.15 13.93 3.36
N GLY A 42 -9.23 13.78 4.32
CA GLY A 42 -8.24 12.70 4.32
C GLY A 42 -8.87 11.30 4.30
N GLY A 43 -9.91 11.09 5.11
CA GLY A 43 -10.67 9.84 5.17
C GLY A 43 -11.43 9.54 3.86
N MET A 44 -12.00 10.57 3.22
CA MET A 44 -12.61 10.41 1.90
C MET A 44 -11.60 9.95 0.85
N PHE A 45 -10.44 10.59 0.77
CA PHE A 45 -9.40 10.19 -0.18
C PHE A 45 -8.83 8.80 0.13
N MET A 46 -8.62 8.46 1.40
CA MET A 46 -8.22 7.11 1.81
C MET A 46 -9.19 6.04 1.30
N LEU A 47 -10.50 6.26 1.45
CA LEU A 47 -11.52 5.33 0.96
C LEU A 47 -11.52 5.19 -0.57
N LEU A 48 -11.25 6.28 -1.29
CA LEU A 48 -11.14 6.27 -2.75
C LEU A 48 -9.87 5.53 -3.20
N THR A 49 -8.73 5.75 -2.54
CA THR A 49 -7.50 4.98 -2.78
C THR A 49 -7.76 3.49 -2.64
N PHE A 50 -8.32 3.04 -1.50
CA PHE A 50 -8.62 1.62 -1.32
C PHE A 50 -9.63 1.10 -2.34
N LEU A 51 -10.67 1.86 -2.68
CA LEU A 51 -11.66 1.47 -3.67
C LEU A 51 -11.03 1.22 -5.04
N PHE A 52 -10.24 2.17 -5.54
CA PHE A 52 -9.62 2.06 -6.85
C PHE A 52 -8.52 1.01 -6.86
N PHE A 53 -7.75 0.86 -5.78
CA PHE A 53 -6.80 -0.24 -5.65
C PHE A 53 -7.50 -1.60 -5.72
N VAL A 54 -8.61 -1.78 -4.99
CA VAL A 54 -9.39 -3.02 -5.00
C VAL A 54 -9.93 -3.33 -6.39
N LYS A 55 -10.49 -2.32 -7.06
CA LYS A 55 -10.94 -2.47 -8.45
C LYS A 55 -9.80 -2.81 -9.40
N ALA A 56 -8.62 -2.23 -9.22
CA ALA A 56 -7.46 -2.47 -10.06
C ALA A 56 -7.05 -3.95 -10.02
N PHE A 57 -6.93 -4.53 -8.82
CA PHE A 57 -6.54 -5.93 -8.72
C PHE A 57 -7.66 -6.91 -9.10
N LYS A 58 -8.94 -6.61 -8.76
CA LYS A 58 -10.07 -7.52 -9.04
C LYS A 58 -10.41 -7.62 -10.52
N VAL A 59 -10.17 -6.57 -11.31
CA VAL A 59 -10.24 -6.66 -12.78
C VAL A 59 -9.33 -7.77 -13.32
N GLY A 60 -8.37 -8.22 -12.51
CA GLY A 60 -7.39 -9.23 -12.87
C GLY A 60 -7.71 -10.69 -12.60
N GLU A 61 -8.64 -11.02 -11.70
CA GLU A 61 -8.99 -12.42 -11.41
C GLU A 61 -9.68 -13.06 -12.65
N VAL A 62 -9.35 -14.33 -12.98
CA VAL A 62 -9.75 -15.16 -14.17
C VAL A 62 -8.78 -15.04 -15.37
N ASP A 63 -8.10 -16.06 -15.92
CA ASP A 63 -8.01 -17.54 -15.78
C ASP A 63 -6.52 -17.96 -15.73
N ARG A 64 -6.18 -19.03 -14.99
CA ARG A 64 -4.80 -19.55 -14.81
C ARG A 64 -4.15 -20.18 -16.04
N GLU A 65 -4.85 -20.25 -17.17
CA GLU A 65 -4.38 -20.98 -18.37
C GLU A 65 -3.60 -20.11 -19.36
N ILE A 66 -3.59 -18.78 -19.20
CA ILE A 66 -2.89 -17.92 -20.16
C ILE A 66 -1.43 -17.79 -19.75
N SER A 67 -0.58 -18.58 -20.42
CA SER A 67 0.87 -18.52 -20.29
C SER A 67 1.38 -17.08 -20.53
N TRP A 68 2.08 -16.53 -19.54
CA TRP A 68 2.61 -15.16 -19.48
C TRP A 68 3.59 -14.76 -20.60
N ARG A 69 4.02 -15.72 -21.42
CA ARG A 69 5.06 -15.55 -22.44
C ARG A 69 4.73 -14.48 -23.49
N HIS A 70 3.46 -14.36 -23.86
CA HIS A 70 3.00 -13.50 -24.96
C HIS A 70 2.98 -12.00 -24.57
N ILE A 71 2.69 -11.70 -23.30
CA ILE A 71 2.51 -10.31 -22.81
C ILE A 71 3.87 -9.65 -22.53
N LEU A 72 4.85 -10.41 -22.02
CA LEU A 72 6.19 -9.91 -21.68
C LEU A 72 7.16 -9.86 -22.88
N LEU A 73 7.00 -10.72 -23.90
CA LEU A 73 7.87 -10.68 -25.10
C LEU A 73 7.58 -9.49 -26.00
N HIS A 74 6.38 -8.92 -25.93
CA HIS A 74 5.98 -7.83 -26.78
C HIS A 74 5.13 -6.79 -26.04
N PRO A 75 5.72 -6.00 -25.13
CA PRO A 75 5.02 -4.89 -24.49
C PRO A 75 4.45 -3.90 -25.53
N PHE A 76 5.12 -3.75 -26.68
CA PHE A 76 4.69 -2.89 -27.79
C PHE A 76 3.81 -3.58 -28.85
N SER A 77 3.78 -4.91 -28.98
CA SER A 77 2.81 -5.55 -29.91
C SER A 77 1.38 -5.47 -29.37
N ILE A 78 1.24 -5.26 -28.05
CA ILE A 78 -0.01 -4.90 -27.37
C ILE A 78 -0.54 -3.54 -27.83
N LEU A 79 0.32 -2.65 -28.35
CA LEU A 79 -0.11 -1.35 -28.88
C LEU A 79 -0.44 -1.40 -30.39
N HIS A 80 0.02 -2.43 -31.12
CA HIS A 80 0.03 -2.39 -32.59
C HIS A 80 -0.90 -3.40 -33.32
N LYS A 81 -1.56 -4.34 -32.62
CA LYS A 81 -2.63 -5.15 -33.26
C LYS A 81 -3.99 -4.46 -33.14
N THR A 82 -4.65 -4.30 -34.28
CA THR A 82 -5.84 -3.47 -34.53
C THR A 82 -7.16 -4.01 -33.97
N SER A 83 -7.18 -5.18 -33.32
CA SER A 83 -8.34 -5.65 -32.54
C SER A 83 -8.12 -5.43 -31.05
N LEU A 84 -9.04 -4.70 -30.40
CA LEU A 84 -9.13 -4.60 -28.95
C LEU A 84 -9.46 -5.99 -28.39
N SER A 85 -8.44 -6.78 -28.07
CA SER A 85 -8.68 -8.03 -27.35
C SER A 85 -9.15 -7.71 -25.93
N GLU A 86 -10.14 -8.45 -25.43
CA GLU A 86 -10.71 -8.33 -24.08
C GLU A 86 -9.62 -8.28 -22.98
N GLU A 87 -8.51 -8.98 -23.19
CA GLU A 87 -7.35 -8.97 -22.29
C GLU A 87 -6.67 -7.61 -22.17
N ARG A 88 -6.52 -6.87 -23.28
CA ARG A 88 -5.94 -5.53 -23.27
C ARG A 88 -6.83 -4.57 -22.51
N LEU A 89 -8.14 -4.67 -22.72
CA LEU A 89 -9.10 -3.83 -22.02
C LEU A 89 -9.03 -4.06 -20.51
N LYS A 90 -8.91 -5.32 -20.07
CA LYS A 90 -8.72 -5.66 -18.66
C LYS A 90 -7.39 -5.11 -18.10
N ALA A 91 -6.28 -5.26 -18.83
CA ALA A 91 -4.99 -4.71 -18.42
C ALA A 91 -5.03 -3.16 -18.32
N MET A 92 -5.61 -2.49 -19.31
CA MET A 92 -5.78 -1.03 -19.32
C MET A 92 -6.67 -0.56 -18.17
N LYS A 93 -7.76 -1.27 -17.87
CA LYS A 93 -8.62 -0.98 -16.71
C LYS A 93 -7.87 -1.15 -15.39
N SER A 94 -7.08 -2.20 -15.26
CA SER A 94 -6.21 -2.42 -14.08
C SER A 94 -5.21 -1.27 -13.90
N VAL A 95 -4.53 -0.86 -14.96
CA VAL A 95 -3.60 0.28 -14.95
C VAL A 95 -4.32 1.58 -14.62
N LEU A 96 -5.47 1.84 -15.25
CA LEU A 96 -6.27 3.05 -15.01
C LEU A 96 -6.70 3.15 -13.55
N TYR A 97 -7.27 2.08 -12.99
CA TYR A 97 -7.68 2.06 -11.58
C TYR A 97 -6.48 2.13 -10.63
N GLY A 98 -5.35 1.50 -10.97
CA GLY A 98 -4.10 1.65 -10.21
C GLY A 98 -3.61 3.10 -10.20
N THR A 99 -3.54 3.76 -11.36
CA THR A 99 -3.14 5.16 -11.48
C THR A 99 -4.08 6.08 -10.69
N LEU A 100 -5.40 5.89 -10.80
CA LEU A 100 -6.40 6.64 -10.02
C LEU A 100 -6.18 6.45 -8.51
N SER A 101 -5.90 5.22 -8.07
CA SER A 101 -5.59 4.94 -6.67
C SER A 101 -4.39 5.75 -6.17
N GLY A 102 -3.30 5.81 -6.95
CA GLY A 102 -2.12 6.59 -6.58
C GLY A 102 -2.34 8.11 -6.63
N ILE A 103 -3.17 8.61 -7.56
CA ILE A 103 -3.60 10.02 -7.58
C ILE A 103 -4.38 10.37 -6.31
N PHE A 104 -5.35 9.54 -5.90
CA PHE A 104 -6.10 9.79 -4.66
C PHE A 104 -5.22 9.67 -3.42
N LEU A 105 -4.23 8.78 -3.42
CA LEU A 105 -3.26 8.72 -2.33
C LEU A 105 -2.40 9.99 -2.27
N PHE A 106 -2.00 10.53 -3.42
CA PHE A 106 -1.30 11.80 -3.49
C PHE A 106 -2.17 12.95 -2.97
N LEU A 107 -3.44 13.02 -3.35
CA LEU A 107 -4.39 14.01 -2.82
C LEU A 107 -4.58 13.87 -1.31
N MET A 108 -4.61 12.62 -0.81
CA MET A 108 -4.60 12.34 0.62
C MET A 108 -3.33 12.86 1.29
N SER A 109 -2.16 12.73 0.67
CA SER A 109 -0.90 13.24 1.21
C SER A 109 -0.87 14.76 1.35
N LEU A 110 -1.59 15.47 0.48
CA LEU A 110 -1.72 16.93 0.57
C LEU A 110 -2.69 17.37 1.67
N SER A 111 -3.68 16.54 2.02
CA SER A 111 -4.66 16.87 3.05
C SER A 111 -4.30 16.36 4.44
N TRP A 112 -3.80 15.13 4.56
CA TRP A 112 -3.58 14.46 5.84
C TRP A 112 -2.35 13.54 5.85
N GLY A 113 -1.52 13.68 6.89
CA GLY A 113 -0.32 12.87 7.13
C GLY A 113 -0.58 11.38 7.42
N GLY A 114 -1.85 10.99 7.64
CA GLY A 114 -2.26 9.57 7.77
C GLY A 114 -2.02 8.72 6.50
N THR A 115 -1.54 9.35 5.42
CA THR A 115 -1.10 8.69 4.17
C THR A 115 -0.08 7.57 4.42
N LYS A 116 0.77 7.72 5.45
CA LYS A 116 1.72 6.70 5.92
C LYS A 116 1.06 5.34 6.18
N ILE A 117 -0.16 5.33 6.72
CA ILE A 117 -0.92 4.09 6.99
C ILE A 117 -1.19 3.34 5.69
N VAL A 118 -1.64 4.05 4.65
CA VAL A 118 -1.97 3.43 3.35
C VAL A 118 -0.71 2.92 2.67
N LEU A 119 0.39 3.68 2.77
CA LEU A 119 1.70 3.29 2.27
C LEU A 119 2.30 2.08 3.00
N ILE A 120 1.79 1.68 4.16
CA ILE A 120 2.20 0.43 4.82
C ILE A 120 1.21 -0.69 4.49
N VAL A 121 -0.10 -0.43 4.56
CA VAL A 121 -1.15 -1.45 4.42
C VAL A 121 -1.17 -2.07 3.03
N ILE A 122 -1.07 -1.26 1.96
CA ILE A 122 -1.11 -1.76 0.58
C ILE A 122 0.11 -2.65 0.24
N PRO A 123 1.37 -2.23 0.44
CA PRO A 123 2.50 -3.10 0.16
C PRO A 123 2.57 -4.29 1.10
N LEU A 124 2.10 -4.19 2.35
CA LEU A 124 2.00 -5.35 3.23
C LEU A 124 1.03 -6.39 2.65
N PHE A 125 -0.15 -5.98 2.18
CA PHE A 125 -1.08 -6.87 1.49
C PHE A 125 -0.44 -7.53 0.25
N VAL A 126 0.34 -6.77 -0.52
CA VAL A 126 1.08 -7.28 -1.67
C VAL A 126 2.16 -8.29 -1.27
N LEU A 127 2.97 -8.00 -0.26
CA LEU A 127 4.01 -8.88 0.25
C LEU A 127 3.42 -10.19 0.76
N VAL A 128 2.33 -10.13 1.54
CA VAL A 128 1.61 -11.31 1.99
C VAL A 128 1.08 -12.12 0.80
N SER A 129 0.50 -11.46 -0.20
CA SER A 129 0.01 -12.13 -1.42
C SER A 129 1.14 -12.80 -2.21
N LEU A 130 2.33 -12.18 -2.26
CA LEU A 130 3.55 -12.76 -2.84
C LEU A 130 4.03 -13.99 -2.07
N LEU A 131 4.07 -13.93 -0.74
CA LEU A 131 4.45 -15.05 0.13
C LEU A 131 3.49 -16.22 0.02
N LEU A 132 2.19 -15.95 -0.14
CA LEU A 132 1.16 -16.98 -0.34
C LEU A 132 1.10 -17.51 -1.78
N ASN A 133 1.95 -16.98 -2.68
CA ASN A 133 1.92 -17.28 -4.11
C ASN A 133 0.53 -17.07 -4.74
N ARG A 134 -0.18 -16.02 -4.30
CA ARG A 134 -1.51 -15.60 -4.76
C ARG A 134 -1.40 -14.25 -5.49
N TYR A 135 -0.78 -14.26 -6.67
CA TYR A 135 -0.60 -13.06 -7.48
C TYR A 135 -0.66 -13.38 -8.97
N ASP A 136 -0.95 -12.34 -9.76
CA ASP A 136 -1.04 -12.39 -11.23
C ASP A 136 -0.30 -11.17 -11.84
N LEU A 137 -0.01 -11.18 -13.14
CA LEU A 137 0.60 -10.02 -13.82
C LEU A 137 -0.26 -8.77 -13.70
N LYS A 138 -1.58 -8.90 -13.74
CA LYS A 138 -2.49 -7.76 -13.60
C LYS A 138 -2.39 -7.17 -12.19
N PHE A 139 -2.14 -8.01 -11.18
CA PHE A 139 -1.86 -7.56 -9.83
C PHE A 139 -0.53 -6.77 -9.77
N LEU A 140 0.52 -7.25 -10.44
CA LEU A 140 1.75 -6.48 -10.63
C LEU A 140 1.46 -5.12 -11.28
N LEU A 141 0.77 -5.11 -12.42
CA LEU A 141 0.45 -3.88 -13.15
C LEU A 141 -0.35 -2.91 -12.28
N SER A 142 -1.33 -3.40 -11.51
CA SER A 142 -2.10 -2.57 -10.58
C SER A 142 -1.21 -1.89 -9.53
N TYR A 143 -0.29 -2.64 -8.92
CA TYR A 143 0.60 -2.13 -7.88
C TYR A 143 1.66 -1.19 -8.44
N VAL A 144 2.27 -1.52 -9.59
CA VAL A 144 3.22 -0.65 -10.27
C VAL A 144 2.56 0.68 -10.66
N SER A 145 1.37 0.65 -11.27
CA SER A 145 0.66 1.87 -11.65
C SER A 145 0.27 2.71 -10.44
N PHE A 146 -0.16 2.09 -9.34
CA PHE A 146 -0.44 2.77 -8.08
C PHE A 146 0.80 3.46 -7.49
N PHE A 147 1.90 2.73 -7.35
CA PHE A 147 3.07 3.24 -6.65
C PHE A 147 3.85 4.26 -7.48
N VAL A 148 3.97 4.03 -8.79
CA VAL A 148 4.65 4.97 -9.71
C VAL A 148 3.88 6.28 -9.82
N SER A 149 2.54 6.23 -9.94
CA SER A 149 1.76 7.47 -10.04
C SER A 149 1.84 8.31 -8.77
N PHE A 150 1.74 7.68 -7.60
CA PHE A 150 1.93 8.36 -6.31
C PHE A 150 3.35 8.95 -6.19
N SER A 151 4.39 8.14 -6.43
CA SER A 151 5.79 8.54 -6.28
C SER A 151 6.17 9.68 -7.22
N LEU A 152 5.68 9.66 -8.46
CA LEU A 152 5.96 10.70 -9.43
C LEU A 152 5.31 12.04 -9.03
N LEU A 153 4.05 12.00 -8.59
CA LEU A 153 3.32 13.20 -8.19
C LEU A 153 3.90 13.82 -6.90
N ILE A 154 4.25 12.99 -5.91
CA ILE A 154 4.83 13.51 -4.68
C ILE A 154 6.22 14.11 -4.91
N VAL A 155 7.05 13.52 -5.78
CA VAL A 155 8.36 14.09 -6.15
C VAL A 155 8.19 15.42 -6.87
N LEU A 156 7.24 15.51 -7.82
CA LEU A 156 6.96 16.74 -8.55
C LEU A 156 6.58 17.89 -7.59
N VAL A 157 5.74 17.61 -6.59
CA VAL A 157 5.35 18.59 -5.58
C VAL A 157 6.46 18.88 -4.58
N ALA A 158 7.15 17.87 -4.07
CA ALA A 158 8.23 18.04 -3.10
C ALA A 158 9.39 18.85 -3.68
N TYR A 159 9.69 18.66 -4.96
CA TYR A 159 10.69 19.45 -5.67
C TYR A 159 10.25 20.91 -5.87
N SER A 160 9.00 21.13 -6.27
CA SER A 160 8.49 22.46 -6.62
C SER A 160 8.14 23.35 -5.43
N ILE A 161 7.66 22.78 -4.32
CA ILE A 161 7.14 23.56 -3.17
C ILE A 161 8.11 23.54 -2.00
N LEU A 162 8.79 22.42 -1.76
CA LEU A 162 9.43 22.15 -0.47
C LEU A 162 10.96 22.11 -0.55
N SER A 163 11.56 21.91 -1.73
CA SER A 163 13.01 21.69 -1.89
C SER A 163 13.58 20.54 -1.03
N VAL A 164 12.73 19.63 -0.52
CA VAL A 164 13.10 18.51 0.38
C VAL A 164 12.90 17.13 -0.25
N ALA A 165 12.88 17.05 -1.59
CA ALA A 165 12.62 15.80 -2.33
C ALA A 165 13.45 14.57 -1.87
N PRO A 166 14.72 14.67 -1.44
CA PRO A 166 15.49 13.50 -1.02
C PRO A 166 14.99 12.83 0.26
N VAL A 167 14.41 13.58 1.21
CA VAL A 167 14.10 13.07 2.56
C VAL A 167 12.80 12.25 2.57
N ILE A 168 11.81 12.63 1.77
CA ILE A 168 10.51 11.93 1.73
C ILE A 168 10.64 10.53 1.11
N LEU A 169 11.62 10.33 0.22
CA LEU A 169 11.84 9.06 -0.48
C LEU A 169 12.56 8.01 0.38
N THR A 170 13.21 8.41 1.46
CA THR A 170 13.97 7.51 2.34
C THR A 170 13.21 7.09 3.58
N GLU A 171 11.97 7.56 3.75
CA GLU A 171 11.13 7.14 4.88
C GLU A 171 10.80 5.63 4.81
N VAL A 172 10.59 5.02 5.98
CA VAL A 172 10.37 3.57 6.14
C VAL A 172 9.18 3.10 5.30
N GLU A 173 8.13 3.91 5.21
CA GLU A 173 6.93 3.64 4.43
C GLU A 173 7.26 3.49 2.93
N MET A 174 8.14 4.34 2.39
CA MET A 174 8.59 4.24 0.99
C MET A 174 9.50 3.03 0.78
N ILE A 175 10.38 2.73 1.75
CA ILE A 175 11.24 1.55 1.72
C ILE A 175 10.41 0.26 1.61
N VAL A 176 9.35 0.12 2.40
CA VAL A 176 8.45 -1.06 2.33
C VAL A 176 7.82 -1.19 0.95
N ASN A 177 7.45 -0.08 0.30
CA ASN A 177 6.91 -0.12 -1.06
C ASN A 177 7.96 -0.52 -2.11
N TYR A 178 9.20 -0.03 -1.98
CA TYR A 178 10.31 -0.44 -2.84
C TYR A 178 10.59 -1.94 -2.69
N VAL A 179 10.65 -2.46 -1.46
CA VAL A 179 10.85 -3.89 -1.19
C VAL A 179 9.75 -4.72 -1.86
N ALA A 180 8.49 -4.32 -1.75
CA ALA A 180 7.38 -5.00 -2.42
C ALA A 180 7.50 -4.97 -3.96
N LEU A 181 7.91 -3.84 -4.53
CA LEU A 181 8.15 -3.69 -5.96
C LEU A 181 9.31 -4.59 -6.44
N PHE A 182 10.44 -4.58 -5.73
CA PHE A 182 11.59 -5.42 -6.04
C PHE A 182 11.27 -6.91 -5.88
N ALA A 183 10.52 -7.31 -4.85
CA ALA A 183 10.09 -8.69 -4.67
C ALA A 183 9.25 -9.17 -5.88
N PHE A 184 8.36 -8.32 -6.37
CA PHE A 184 7.63 -8.57 -7.61
C PHE A 184 8.56 -8.71 -8.82
N LEU A 185 9.48 -7.78 -9.02
CA LEU A 185 10.41 -7.81 -10.16
C LEU A 185 11.31 -9.05 -10.13
N ILE A 186 11.82 -9.42 -8.97
CA ILE A 186 12.63 -10.64 -8.78
C ILE A 186 11.79 -11.86 -9.12
N ARG A 187 10.57 -11.96 -8.59
CA ARG A 187 9.65 -13.06 -8.86
C ARG A 187 9.43 -13.22 -10.37
N PHE A 188 9.05 -12.14 -11.04
CA PHE A 188 8.74 -12.17 -12.47
C PHE A 188 10.01 -12.36 -13.30
N GLY A 189 11.16 -11.87 -12.84
CA GLY A 189 12.47 -12.12 -13.43
C GLY A 189 12.86 -13.59 -13.40
N ILE A 190 12.71 -14.26 -12.25
CA ILE A 190 12.99 -15.69 -12.09
C ILE A 190 12.17 -16.52 -13.07
N GLU A 191 10.86 -16.24 -13.18
CA GLU A 191 10.00 -16.94 -14.14
C GLU A 191 10.36 -16.59 -15.60
N ARG A 192 10.69 -15.32 -15.87
CA ARG A 192 11.00 -14.81 -17.22
C ARG A 192 12.25 -15.44 -17.79
N PHE A 193 13.32 -15.47 -17.01
CA PHE A 193 14.62 -16.01 -17.43
C PHE A 193 14.73 -17.51 -17.16
N SER A 194 13.69 -18.15 -16.61
CA SER A 194 13.68 -19.56 -16.24
C SER A 194 14.90 -19.95 -15.39
N VAL A 195 15.26 -19.06 -14.45
CA VAL A 195 16.44 -19.22 -13.56
C VAL A 195 16.30 -20.44 -12.68
N ILE A 196 15.07 -20.76 -12.30
CA ILE A 196 14.71 -21.85 -11.41
C ILE A 196 13.63 -22.68 -12.10
N ASP A 197 13.67 -24.00 -11.90
CA ASP A 197 12.60 -24.89 -12.36
C ASP A 197 11.24 -24.42 -11.85
N LYS A 198 10.22 -24.53 -12.71
CA LYS A 198 8.84 -24.11 -12.41
C LYS A 198 8.29 -24.69 -11.11
N LYS A 199 8.78 -25.87 -10.71
CA LYS A 199 8.43 -26.53 -9.44
C LYS A 199 8.78 -25.70 -8.21
N TYR A 200 9.87 -24.93 -8.26
CA TYR A 200 10.38 -24.18 -7.10
C TYR A 200 10.06 -22.68 -7.13
N VAL A 201 9.52 -22.16 -8.24
CA VAL A 201 9.13 -20.74 -8.37
C VAL A 201 8.22 -20.24 -7.23
N PRO A 202 7.21 -21.00 -6.77
CA PRO A 202 6.36 -20.56 -5.64
C PRO A 202 7.13 -20.33 -4.33
N TYR A 203 8.24 -21.04 -4.13
CA TYR A 203 9.04 -20.97 -2.91
C TYR A 203 10.14 -19.91 -2.98
N ALA A 204 10.40 -19.33 -4.15
CA ALA A 204 11.50 -18.38 -4.34
C ALA A 204 11.36 -17.13 -3.46
N ILE A 205 10.17 -16.52 -3.41
CA ILE A 205 9.95 -15.30 -2.60
C ILE A 205 9.92 -15.59 -1.10
N PRO A 206 9.22 -16.62 -0.60
CA PRO A 206 9.34 -17.02 0.79
C PRO A 206 10.78 -17.33 1.22
N ALA A 207 11.54 -18.06 0.39
CA ALA A 207 12.94 -18.38 0.69
C ALA A 207 13.80 -17.11 0.75
N LEU A 208 13.67 -16.20 -0.23
CA LEU A 208 14.37 -14.91 -0.23
C LEU A 208 14.01 -14.05 0.99
N PHE A 209 12.75 -14.06 1.41
CA PHE A 209 12.31 -13.32 2.59
C PHE A 209 12.94 -13.87 3.87
N VAL A 210 12.96 -15.19 4.05
CA VAL A 210 13.59 -15.85 5.21
C VAL A 210 15.10 -15.61 5.22
N ILE A 211 15.77 -15.78 4.08
CA ILE A 211 17.20 -15.51 3.94
C ILE A 211 17.50 -14.04 4.21
N GLY A 212 16.68 -13.13 3.68
CA GLY A 212 16.81 -11.68 3.90
C GLY A 212 16.67 -11.30 5.36
N LEU A 213 15.67 -11.85 6.07
CA LEU A 213 15.50 -11.64 7.51
C LEU A 213 16.69 -12.17 8.31
N PHE A 214 17.22 -13.34 7.95
CA PHE A 214 18.39 -13.92 8.60
C PHE A 214 19.64 -13.03 8.40
N ILE A 215 19.91 -12.62 7.16
CA ILE A 215 21.03 -11.73 6.84
C ILE A 215 20.86 -10.38 7.55
N PHE A 216 19.65 -9.81 7.55
CA PHE A 216 19.37 -8.56 8.24
C PHE A 216 19.58 -8.68 9.75
N GLY A 217 19.14 -9.77 10.37
CA GLY A 217 19.35 -10.04 11.80
C GLY A 217 20.83 -10.14 12.15
N VAL A 218 21.63 -10.86 11.34
CA VAL A 218 23.08 -10.94 11.52
C VAL A 218 23.74 -9.58 11.31
N ALA A 219 23.36 -8.86 10.26
CA ALA A 219 23.92 -7.53 9.97
C ALA A 219 23.59 -6.51 11.07
N SER A 220 22.37 -6.54 11.61
CA SER A 220 21.93 -5.69 12.72
C SER A 220 22.69 -6.02 14.02
N TYR A 221 23.08 -7.29 14.23
CA TYR A 221 23.92 -7.69 15.37
C TYR A 221 25.39 -7.26 15.22
N VAL A 222 25.93 -7.32 14.00
CA VAL A 222 27.35 -7.04 13.72
C VAL A 222 27.63 -5.54 13.60
N ASN A 223 26.72 -4.78 12.97
CA ASN A 223 26.89 -3.35 12.75
C ASN A 223 26.14 -2.55 13.83
N ILE A 224 26.89 -1.76 14.60
CA ILE A 224 26.36 -0.97 15.73
C ILE A 224 25.31 0.04 15.27
N GLU A 225 25.57 0.79 14.19
CA GLU A 225 24.64 1.81 13.69
C GLU A 225 23.32 1.19 13.21
N LEU A 226 23.41 0.05 12.51
CA LEU A 226 22.22 -0.67 12.05
C LEU A 226 21.47 -1.31 13.23
N GLY A 227 22.19 -1.80 14.23
CA GLY A 227 21.63 -2.34 15.48
C GLY A 227 20.86 -1.30 16.25
N GLU A 228 21.43 -0.10 16.46
CA GLU A 228 20.77 1.03 17.11
C GLU A 228 19.52 1.49 16.33
N TRP A 229 19.63 1.61 15.01
CA TRP A 229 18.48 1.95 14.16
C TRP A 229 17.36 0.90 14.26
N THR A 230 17.71 -0.38 14.28
CA THR A 230 16.74 -1.48 14.43
C THR A 230 16.07 -1.43 15.80
N ALA A 231 16.84 -1.20 16.87
CA ALA A 231 16.32 -1.07 18.22
C ALA A 231 15.40 0.15 18.37
N ASP A 232 15.72 1.28 17.74
CA ASP A 232 14.86 2.47 17.73
C ASP A 232 13.52 2.20 17.04
N ILE A 233 13.49 1.49 15.92
CA ILE A 233 12.24 1.08 15.26
C ILE A 233 11.38 0.20 16.15
N ILE A 234 12.00 -0.78 16.84
CA ILE A 234 11.29 -1.67 17.76
C ILE A 234 10.77 -0.87 18.96
N ALA A 235 11.56 0.06 19.49
CA ALA A 235 11.15 0.97 20.56
C ALA A 235 9.95 1.82 20.14
N ARG A 236 9.93 2.34 18.90
CA ARG A 236 8.81 3.12 18.34
C ARG A 236 7.52 2.34 18.23
N THR A 237 7.60 1.01 18.17
CA THR A 237 6.45 0.13 18.11
C THR A 237 5.89 -0.20 19.50
N SER A 238 6.71 -0.10 20.56
CA SER A 238 6.37 -0.48 21.94
C SER A 238 6.09 0.70 22.87
N GLN A 239 6.57 1.89 22.54
CA GLN A 239 6.31 3.13 23.28
C GLN A 239 5.06 3.84 22.72
N PRO A 240 4.28 4.56 23.56
CA PRO A 240 3.21 5.42 23.07
C PRO A 240 3.77 6.42 22.05
N ILE A 241 2.97 6.77 21.04
CA ILE A 241 3.31 7.53 19.82
C ILE A 241 4.06 8.85 20.08
N SER A 242 4.07 9.33 21.32
CA SER A 242 4.69 10.58 21.72
C SER A 242 6.09 10.41 22.33
N TYR A 243 7.11 10.65 21.51
CA TYR A 243 8.51 10.76 21.95
C TYR A 243 8.89 12.10 22.58
N GLY A 244 7.99 13.09 22.61
CA GLY A 244 8.28 14.42 23.14
C GLY A 244 7.36 14.81 24.28
N VAL A 245 7.90 15.53 25.27
CA VAL A 245 7.11 16.09 26.41
C VAL A 245 5.87 16.83 25.88
N ILE A 246 6.04 17.64 24.82
CA ILE A 246 4.97 18.42 24.18
C ILE A 246 3.92 17.52 23.51
N ALA A 247 4.35 16.46 22.82
CA ALA A 247 3.41 15.54 22.19
C ALA A 247 2.67 14.71 23.25
N SER A 248 3.28 14.43 24.41
CA SER A 248 2.72 13.57 25.46
C SER A 248 1.73 14.32 26.33
N THR A 249 1.81 15.65 26.34
CA THR A 249 0.82 16.52 26.99
C THR A 249 -0.47 16.66 26.18
N VAL A 250 -0.52 16.22 24.92
CA VAL A 250 -1.74 16.24 24.12
C VAL A 250 -2.66 15.10 24.57
N ALA A 251 -3.87 15.42 25.01
CA ALA A 251 -4.82 14.42 25.51
C ALA A 251 -5.10 13.28 24.51
N GLU A 252 -5.02 13.57 23.20
CA GLU A 252 -5.23 12.59 22.13
C GLU A 252 -4.04 11.63 21.89
N SER A 253 -2.84 11.93 22.40
CA SER A 253 -1.67 11.05 22.25
C SER A 253 -1.57 9.98 23.35
N GLN A 254 -2.43 10.10 24.37
CA GLN A 254 -2.53 9.13 25.45
C GLN A 254 -3.12 7.80 24.95
N THR A 255 -2.63 6.71 25.52
CA THR A 255 -3.21 5.39 25.21
C THR A 255 -4.63 5.29 25.75
N ALA A 256 -5.48 4.47 25.12
CA ALA A 256 -6.84 4.24 25.61
C ALA A 256 -6.87 3.75 27.09
N GLY A 257 -5.84 3.04 27.53
CA GLY A 257 -5.66 2.63 28.93
C GLY A 257 -5.25 3.77 29.86
N GLY A 258 -4.42 4.71 29.40
CA GLY A 258 -4.06 5.92 30.16
C GLY A 258 -5.26 6.84 30.40
N PHE A 259 -6.07 7.08 29.36
CA PHE A 259 -7.30 7.88 29.44
C PHE A 259 -8.35 7.27 30.40
N MET A 260 -8.46 5.95 30.45
CA MET A 260 -9.38 5.25 31.37
C MET A 260 -8.88 5.29 32.82
N ARG A 261 -7.56 5.37 33.05
CA ARG A 261 -6.99 5.47 34.40
C ARG A 261 -7.17 6.88 34.98
N ASP A 262 -6.98 7.89 34.14
CA ASP A 262 -7.06 9.30 34.55
C ASP A 262 -8.51 9.80 34.68
N SER A 263 -9.50 9.09 34.12
CA SER A 263 -10.93 9.41 34.29
C SER A 263 -11.56 8.81 35.55
N LEU A 264 -10.84 7.96 36.27
CA LEU A 264 -11.26 7.32 37.53
C LEU A 264 -10.67 8.00 38.79
N THR A 265 -9.84 9.03 38.62
CA THR A 265 -9.23 9.84 39.67
C THR A 265 -9.72 11.28 39.58
#